data_AF-A0A3C1D577-F1
#
_entry.id   AF-A0A3C1D577-F1
#
_cell.length_a   1.000
_cell.length_b   1.000
_cell.length_c   1.000
_cell.angle_alpha   90.00
_cell.angle_beta   90.00
_cell.angle_gamma   90.00
#
_symmetry.space_group_name_H-M   'P 1'
#
loop_
_entity.id
_entity.type
_entity.pdbx_description
1 polymer ?
#
loop_
_entity_poly.entity_id
_entity_poly.type
_entity_poly.pdbx_seq_one_letter_code
_entity_poly.pdbx_strand_id
1 'polypeptide(L)'
;YPTVQEKAANLLYLVVKDHPLTDGNKRSAAALFVHFLARNQVLDDARGVARISNNALAAITLMVAMSDPKEKELMIALLVSMLAGEG
;
A
#
# COMPACT_ATOMS: atom_id res chain seq x y z
N TYR A 1 5.63 7.22 -11.42
CA TYR A 1 4.68 7.33 -10.29
C TYR A 1 4.45 8.81 -9.97
N PRO A 2 3.50 9.49 -10.66
CA PRO A 2 3.28 10.93 -10.50
C PRO A 2 2.65 11.31 -9.16
N THR A 3 1.72 10.53 -8.61
CA THR A 3 1.02 10.84 -7.35
C THR A 3 1.65 10.17 -6.12
N VAL A 4 1.33 10.68 -4.92
CA VAL A 4 1.72 10.06 -3.65
C VAL A 4 1.10 8.68 -3.51
N GLN A 5 -0.16 8.52 -3.93
CA GLN A 5 -0.92 7.27 -3.90
C GLN A 5 -0.27 6.21 -4.78
N GLU A 6 0.11 6.56 -6.02
CA GLU A 6 0.80 5.61 -6.90
C GLU A 6 2.18 5.23 -6.37
N LYS A 7 2.92 6.18 -5.78
CA LYS A 7 4.21 5.88 -5.13
C LYS A 7 4.02 4.91 -3.96
N ALA A 8 3.01 5.15 -3.11
CA ALA A 8 2.69 4.28 -1.98
C ALA A 8 2.27 2.88 -2.45
N ALA A 9 1.38 2.80 -3.44
CA ALA A 9 0.92 1.53 -4.02
C ALA A 9 2.09 0.72 -4.60
N ASN A 10 2.97 1.36 -5.36
CA ASN A 10 4.13 0.69 -5.94
C ASN A 10 5.16 0.28 -4.89
N LEU A 11 5.37 1.09 -3.84
CA LEU A 11 6.22 0.73 -2.71
C LEU A 11 5.72 -0.56 -2.04
N LEU A 12 4.43 -0.64 -1.72
CA LEU A 12 3.85 -1.84 -1.13
C LEU A 12 3.99 -3.05 -2.08
N TYR A 13 3.63 -2.88 -3.36
CA TYR A 13 3.69 -3.94 -4.35
C TYR A 13 5.10 -4.52 -4.51
N LEU A 14 6.09 -3.67 -4.76
CA LEU A 14 7.45 -4.08 -5.06
C LEU A 14 8.12 -4.71 -3.83
N VAL A 15 7.96 -4.16 -2.63
CA VAL A 15 8.55 -4.76 -1.43
C VAL A 15 7.93 -6.12 -1.12
N VAL A 16 6.63 -6.32 -1.38
CA VAL A 16 5.99 -7.63 -1.21
C VAL A 16 6.44 -8.64 -2.27
N LYS A 17 6.50 -8.24 -3.55
CA LYS A 17 6.75 -9.14 -4.69
C LYS A 17 8.21 -9.43 -4.97
N ASP A 18 9.07 -8.43 -4.84
CA ASP A 18 10.48 -8.56 -5.22
C ASP A 18 11.31 -9.14 -4.08
N HIS A 19 10.70 -9.33 -2.90
CA HIS A 19 11.30 -9.93 -1.72
C HIS A 19 12.71 -9.38 -1.39
N PRO A 20 12.89 -8.03 -1.27
CA PRO A 20 14.21 -7.43 -1.12
C PRO A 20 14.91 -7.75 0.22
N LEU A 21 14.18 -8.27 1.21
CA LEU A 21 14.71 -8.68 2.50
C LEU A 21 14.77 -10.20 2.60
N THR A 22 15.73 -10.72 3.40
CA THR A 22 15.87 -12.16 3.67
C THR A 22 14.60 -12.77 4.28
N ASP A 23 13.91 -12.04 5.16
CA ASP A 23 12.59 -12.37 5.68
C ASP A 23 11.82 -11.09 6.02
N GLY A 24 10.52 -11.21 6.30
CA GLY A 24 9.71 -10.12 6.82
C GLY A 24 9.19 -9.17 5.75
N ASN A 25 9.41 -9.43 4.46
CA ASN A 25 8.98 -8.58 3.34
C ASN A 25 7.56 -8.03 3.48
N LYS A 26 6.57 -8.89 3.81
CA LYS A 26 5.18 -8.47 4.01
C LYS A 26 5.01 -7.48 5.18
N ARG A 27 5.65 -7.75 6.32
CA ARG A 27 5.58 -6.90 7.52
C ARG A 27 6.29 -5.57 7.28
N SER A 28 7.48 -5.62 6.69
CA SER A 28 8.26 -4.43 6.33
C SER A 28 7.55 -3.59 5.28
N ALA A 29 6.92 -4.20 4.27
CA ALA A 29 6.16 -3.48 3.26
C ALA A 29 4.97 -2.73 3.87
N ALA A 30 4.21 -3.39 4.75
CA ALA A 30 3.10 -2.76 5.46
C ALA A 30 3.58 -1.58 6.34
N ALA A 31 4.68 -1.76 7.08
CA ALA A 31 5.26 -0.69 7.90
C ALA A 31 5.77 0.49 7.05
N LEU A 32 6.50 0.21 5.97
CA LEU A 32 7.00 1.22 5.03
C LEU A 32 5.86 1.97 4.35
N PHE A 33 4.79 1.27 3.97
CA PHE A 33 3.59 1.85 3.38
C PHE A 33 2.94 2.86 4.32
N VAL A 34 2.64 2.46 5.57
CA VAL A 34 2.06 3.36 6.59
C VAL A 34 2.97 4.55 6.86
N HIS A 35 4.28 4.30 7.02
CA HIS A 35 5.25 5.36 7.25
C HIS A 35 5.31 6.34 6.08
N PHE A 36 5.26 5.85 4.84
CA PHE A 36 5.24 6.67 3.64
C PHE A 36 3.98 7.54 3.58
N LEU A 37 2.80 6.98 3.89
CA LEU A 37 1.56 7.75 3.93
C LEU A 37 1.61 8.85 5.00
N ALA A 38 2.10 8.52 6.21
CA ALA A 38 2.23 9.48 7.31
C ALA A 38 3.15 10.64 6.94
N ARG A 39 4.33 10.33 6.38
CA ARG A 39 5.31 11.34 5.96
C ARG A 39 4.78 12.28 4.87
N ASN A 40 3.85 11.81 4.05
CA ASN A 40 3.22 12.61 2.99
C ASN A 40 1.86 13.20 3.40
N GLN A 41 1.49 13.15 4.68
CA GLN A 41 0.23 13.72 5.20
C GLN A 41 -1.04 13.15 4.52
N VAL A 42 -0.99 11.89 4.10
CA VAL A 42 -2.11 11.18 3.46
C VAL A 42 -2.55 9.95 4.24
N LEU A 43 -1.99 9.70 5.43
CA LEU A 43 -2.42 8.59 6.29
C LEU A 43 -3.81 8.84 6.87
N ASP A 44 -4.08 10.08 7.24
CA ASP A 44 -5.33 10.50 7.86
C ASP A 44 -6.18 11.30 6.87
N ASP A 45 -7.50 11.32 7.09
CA ASP A 45 -8.42 12.20 6.40
C ASP A 45 -8.44 13.61 7.02
N ALA A 46 -9.27 14.51 6.47
CA ALA A 46 -9.41 15.88 6.99
C ALA A 46 -9.96 15.95 8.43
N ARG A 47 -10.52 14.85 8.96
CA ARG A 47 -11.05 14.73 10.31
C ARG A 47 -10.05 14.07 11.27
N GLY A 48 -8.85 13.72 10.79
CA GLY A 48 -7.82 13.03 11.56
C GLY A 48 -8.10 11.54 11.74
N VAL A 49 -8.99 10.95 10.93
CA VAL A 49 -9.28 9.52 10.96
C VAL A 49 -8.37 8.81 9.97
N ALA A 50 -7.71 7.74 10.41
CA ALA A 50 -6.85 6.94 9.56
C ALA A 50 -7.62 6.39 8.35
N ARG A 51 -7.12 6.68 7.14
CA ARG A 51 -7.72 6.24 5.88
C ARG A 51 -7.64 4.72 5.68
N ILE A 52 -6.73 4.06 6.38
CA ILE A 52 -6.54 2.61 6.31
C ILE A 52 -6.53 2.00 7.71
N SER A 53 -7.43 1.06 7.95
CA SER A 53 -7.43 0.27 9.19
C SER A 53 -6.35 -0.81 9.16
N ASN A 54 -5.93 -1.30 10.33
CA ASN A 54 -4.97 -2.41 10.43
C ASN A 54 -5.45 -3.68 9.69
N ASN A 55 -6.76 -3.96 9.76
CA ASN A 55 -7.36 -5.10 9.05
C ASN A 55 -7.30 -4.91 7.54
N ALA A 56 -7.62 -3.71 7.04
CA ALA A 56 -7.51 -3.39 5.63
C ALA A 56 -6.06 -3.50 5.14
N LEU A 57 -5.09 -2.97 5.91
CA LEU A 57 -3.67 -3.07 5.61
C LEU A 57 -3.19 -4.53 5.51
N ALA A 58 -3.59 -5.37 6.45
CA ALA A 58 -3.28 -6.79 6.42
C ALA A 58 -3.88 -7.47 5.16
N ALA A 59 -5.15 -7.19 4.86
CA ALA A 59 -5.84 -7.75 3.71
C ALA A 59 -5.18 -7.36 2.37
N ILE A 60 -4.86 -6.07 2.16
CA ILE A 60 -4.21 -5.62 0.92
C ILE A 60 -2.79 -6.18 0.78
N THR A 61 -2.05 -6.30 1.89
CA THR A 61 -0.70 -6.87 1.87
C THR A 61 -0.73 -8.34 1.45
N LEU A 62 -1.74 -9.09 1.92
CA LEU A 62 -1.95 -10.47 1.50
C LEU A 62 -2.45 -10.56 0.06
N MET A 63 -3.38 -9.69 -0.36
CA MET A 63 -3.87 -9.63 -1.74
C MET A 63 -2.71 -9.42 -2.72
N VAL A 64 -1.84 -8.45 -2.46
CA VAL A 64 -0.61 -8.23 -3.24
C VAL A 64 0.27 -9.46 -3.19
N ALA A 65 0.48 -10.08 -2.02
CA ALA A 65 1.33 -11.28 -1.93
C ALA A 65 0.80 -12.42 -2.82
N MET A 66 -0.52 -12.64 -2.84
CA MET A 66 -1.17 -13.73 -3.54
C MET A 66 -1.44 -13.47 -5.04
N SER A 67 -1.36 -12.22 -5.51
CA SER A 67 -1.68 -11.89 -6.91
C SER A 67 -0.75 -12.54 -7.92
N ASP A 68 -1.16 -12.70 -9.17
CA ASP A 68 -0.23 -13.01 -10.25
C ASP A 68 0.64 -11.76 -10.55
N PRO A 69 1.95 -11.89 -10.83
CA PRO A 69 2.77 -10.77 -11.29
C PRO A 69 2.21 -10.01 -12.51
N LYS A 70 1.47 -10.69 -13.40
CA LYS A 70 0.78 -10.08 -14.54
C LYS A 70 -0.34 -9.12 -14.13
N GLU A 71 -0.88 -9.27 -12.93
CA GLU A 71 -1.93 -8.40 -12.37
C GLU A 71 -1.36 -7.16 -11.67
N LYS A 72 -0.06 -6.85 -11.86
CA LYS A 72 0.58 -5.69 -11.23
C LYS A 72 -0.23 -4.42 -11.38
N GLU A 73 -0.60 -4.05 -12.61
CA GLU A 73 -1.31 -2.81 -12.88
C GLU A 73 -2.68 -2.77 -12.19
N LEU A 74 -3.39 -3.91 -12.16
CA LEU A 74 -4.65 -4.05 -11.44
C LEU A 74 -4.46 -3.85 -9.92
N MET A 75 -3.47 -4.50 -9.33
CA MET A 75 -3.16 -4.35 -7.90
C MET A 75 -2.80 -2.91 -7.55
N ILE A 76 -2.00 -2.24 -8.38
CA ILE A 76 -1.68 -0.82 -8.20
C ILE A 76 -2.93 0.04 -8.29
N ALA A 77 -3.79 -0.17 -9.28
CA ALA A 77 -5.03 0.59 -9.45
C ALA A 77 -5.97 0.44 -8.25
N LEU A 78 -6.13 -0.78 -7.73
CA LEU A 78 -6.92 -1.05 -6.52
C LEU A 78 -6.37 -0.31 -5.30
N LEU A 79 -5.06 -0.39 -5.07
CA LEU A 79 -4.41 0.32 -3.95
C LEU A 79 -4.57 1.84 -4.06
N VAL A 80 -4.42 2.40 -5.26
CA VAL A 80 -4.60 3.84 -5.52
C VAL A 80 -6.05 4.25 -5.26
N SER A 81 -7.01 3.47 -5.75
CA SER A 81 -8.45 3.72 -5.55
C SER A 81 -8.81 3.73 -4.06
N MET A 82 -8.28 2.79 -3.27
CA MET A 82 -8.49 2.76 -1.82
C MET A 82 -7.92 3.99 -1.11
N LEU A 83 -6.79 4.53 -1.57
CA LEU A 83 -6.16 5.70 -0.97
C LEU A 83 -6.79 7.04 -1.39
N ALA A 84 -7.38 7.09 -2.59
CA ALA A 84 -8.07 8.28 -3.08
C ALA A 84 -9.26 8.64 -2.19
N GLY A 85 -9.94 7.64 -1.62
CA GLY A 85 -11.19 7.82 -0.89
C GLY A 85 -12.33 8.18 -1.84
N GLU A 86 -13.50 7.57 -1.66
CA GLU A 86 -14.71 8.11 -2.26
C GLU A 86 -14.99 9.46 -1.58
N GLY A 87 -14.96 10.54 -2.37
CA GLY A 87 -15.39 11.86 -1.94
C GLY A 87 -16.89 11.90 -1.67
#